data_AF-A0A3D3G9U4-F1
#
_entry.id   AF-A0A3D3G9U4-F1
#
_cell.length_a   1.000
_cell.length_b   1.000
_cell.length_c   1.000
_cell.angle_alpha   90.00
_cell.angle_beta   90.00
_cell.angle_gamma   90.00
#
_symmetry.space_group_name_H-M   'P 1'
#
loop_
_entity.id
_entity.type
_entity.pdbx_description
1 polymer ?
#
loop_
_entity_poly.entity_id
_entity_poly.type
_entity_poly.pdbx_seq_one_letter_code
_entity_poly.pdbx_strand_id
1 'polypeptide(L)'
;MKANLTQWILCTALITGWVTGIGGCSTTQLTPAPAPVAKPPPYVQVPHPVGTDLGDLRGIMLVPDAPTPESLKKCDADFAKIRSLTTSEDERRQAARELVKRDPVGYHWCYYGKLLELEETLKTSSYIDERQKKAIDTYLFLVPVARGFLAEYHDSRYLRWAIVHYRRISEWVFFRRMDLSPEGTSELVQVANPFGLWRDPTPQTTILEKYGIVKLSTDAVAGAEVKKIFSEPISDSASAEPATATAAIIETTTAPQAERVPASEPAVSASAEPVAPEWFPAIEAPVQ
;
A
#
# COMPACT_ATOMS: atom_id res chain seq x y z
N MET A 1 56.13 -40.75 -27.12
CA MET A 1 55.78 -41.41 -25.84
C MET A 1 55.95 -40.39 -24.73
N LYS A 2 54.85 -39.85 -24.18
CA LYS A 2 54.86 -38.87 -23.08
C LYS A 2 54.07 -39.50 -21.94
N ALA A 3 54.74 -39.77 -20.82
CA ALA A 3 54.15 -40.37 -19.62
C ALA A 3 53.77 -39.26 -18.62
N ASN A 4 52.60 -39.42 -18.01
CA ASN A 4 51.94 -38.47 -17.11
C ASN A 4 52.55 -38.50 -15.70
N LEU A 5 52.87 -37.31 -15.17
CA LEU A 5 53.49 -37.07 -13.86
C LEU A 5 52.52 -36.33 -12.92
N THR A 6 51.32 -36.86 -12.70
CA THR A 6 50.27 -36.19 -11.89
C THR A 6 49.55 -37.13 -10.92
N GLN A 7 50.25 -38.14 -10.39
CA GLN A 7 49.66 -39.13 -9.49
C GLN A 7 50.52 -39.42 -8.24
N TRP A 8 51.09 -38.39 -7.61
CA TRP A 8 51.89 -38.56 -6.37
C TRP A 8 51.65 -37.51 -5.27
N ILE A 9 50.60 -36.68 -5.35
CA ILE A 9 50.30 -35.66 -4.31
C ILE A 9 49.08 -36.02 -3.44
N LEU A 10 48.49 -37.21 -3.61
CA LEU A 10 47.22 -37.57 -2.95
C LEU A 10 47.31 -38.52 -1.76
N CYS A 11 48.51 -38.89 -1.27
CA CYS A 11 48.65 -39.89 -0.18
C CYS A 11 49.38 -39.42 1.09
N THR A 12 49.81 -38.17 1.23
CA THR A 12 50.60 -37.72 2.40
C THR A 12 49.92 -36.66 3.28
N ALA A 13 48.63 -36.41 3.11
CA ALA A 13 47.89 -35.41 3.90
C ALA A 13 46.83 -36.00 4.86
N LEU A 14 46.95 -37.28 5.25
CA LEU A 14 45.97 -37.96 6.12
C LEU A 14 46.50 -38.42 7.50
N ILE A 15 47.71 -38.05 7.93
CA ILE A 15 48.32 -38.68 9.13
C ILE A 15 48.76 -37.68 10.24
N THR A 16 48.65 -36.37 10.09
CA THR A 16 49.18 -35.41 11.09
C THR A 16 48.16 -34.47 11.74
N GLY A 17 46.86 -34.82 11.73
CA GLY A 17 45.79 -33.93 12.19
C GLY A 17 45.16 -34.20 13.56
N TRP A 18 45.73 -35.07 14.42
CA TRP A 18 45.03 -35.55 15.63
C TRP A 18 45.79 -35.39 16.97
N VAL A 19 46.83 -34.55 17.06
CA VAL A 19 47.58 -34.38 18.34
C VAL A 19 47.94 -32.92 18.64
N THR A 20 46.95 -32.03 18.66
CA THR A 20 47.04 -30.79 19.46
C THR A 20 45.72 -30.55 20.18
N GLY A 21 45.56 -31.29 21.29
CA GLY A 21 44.60 -30.95 22.32
C GLY A 21 45.03 -29.66 23.02
N ILE A 22 44.42 -28.54 22.63
CA ILE A 22 44.37 -27.33 23.45
C ILE A 22 43.01 -27.34 24.10
N GLY A 23 42.98 -27.30 25.43
CA GLY A 23 41.77 -27.22 26.25
C GLY A 23 40.90 -26.06 25.82
N GLY A 24 39.89 -26.36 25.01
CA GLY A 24 38.81 -25.44 24.70
C GLY A 24 37.96 -25.30 25.95
N CYS A 25 38.12 -24.19 26.65
CA CYS A 25 37.14 -23.74 27.64
C CYS A 25 35.80 -23.68 26.91
N SER A 26 34.93 -24.65 27.17
CA SER A 26 33.53 -24.61 26.79
C SER A 26 32.88 -23.48 27.58
N THR A 27 33.09 -22.24 27.15
CA THR A 27 32.27 -21.11 27.54
C THR A 27 30.96 -21.26 26.78
N THR A 28 30.13 -22.21 27.23
CA THR A 28 28.72 -22.24 26.87
C THR A 28 28.16 -20.91 27.34
N GLN A 29 27.98 -19.97 26.41
CA GLN A 29 27.39 -18.67 26.68
C GLN A 29 25.91 -18.93 26.99
N LEU A 30 25.61 -19.20 28.27
CA LEU A 30 24.30 -19.59 28.80
C LEU A 30 23.27 -18.45 28.75
N THR A 31 23.63 -17.30 28.18
CA THR A 31 22.73 -16.19 27.97
C THR A 31 22.96 -15.69 26.56
N PRO A 32 22.06 -16.01 25.60
CA PRO A 32 22.12 -15.38 24.29
C PRO A 32 22.15 -13.87 24.51
N ALA A 33 23.06 -13.18 23.82
CA ALA A 33 23.10 -11.73 23.85
C ALA A 33 21.66 -11.21 23.60
N PRO A 34 21.18 -10.24 24.39
CA PRO A 34 19.84 -9.71 24.21
C PRO A 34 19.67 -9.32 22.74
N ALA A 35 18.56 -9.78 22.13
CA ALA A 35 18.28 -9.49 20.74
C ALA A 35 18.43 -7.98 20.52
N PRO A 36 19.09 -7.54 19.43
CA PRO A 36 19.27 -6.12 19.16
C PRO A 36 17.90 -5.45 19.18
N VAL A 37 17.76 -4.38 19.96
CA VAL A 37 16.53 -3.61 20.03
C VAL A 37 16.19 -3.16 18.61
N ALA A 38 15.04 -3.60 18.09
CA ALA A 38 14.60 -3.24 16.76
C ALA A 38 14.51 -1.71 16.69
N LYS A 39 15.32 -1.10 15.81
CA LYS A 39 15.23 0.35 15.58
C LYS A 39 13.85 0.66 15.01
N PRO A 40 13.16 1.69 15.52
CA PRO A 40 11.86 2.07 14.99
C PRO A 40 12.00 2.41 13.50
N PRO A 41 10.97 2.17 12.67
CA PRO A 41 10.98 2.55 11.28
C PRO A 41 11.31 4.04 11.11
N PRO A 42 12.06 4.45 10.07
CA PRO A 42 12.47 5.85 9.88
C PRO A 42 11.30 6.84 9.88
N TYR A 43 10.12 6.42 9.38
CA TYR A 43 8.95 7.28 9.28
C TYR A 43 8.36 7.71 10.64
N VAL A 44 8.69 6.99 11.73
CA VAL A 44 8.21 7.34 13.08
C VAL A 44 8.83 8.65 13.58
N GLN A 45 9.99 9.03 13.04
CA GLN A 45 10.68 10.27 13.40
C GLN A 45 10.15 11.48 12.62
N VAL A 46 9.35 11.25 11.59
CA VAL A 46 8.80 12.31 10.75
C VAL A 46 7.66 13.01 11.50
N PRO A 47 7.55 14.34 11.46
CA PRO A 47 6.50 15.06 12.16
C PRO A 47 5.08 14.62 11.74
N HIS A 48 4.21 14.39 12.72
CA HIS A 48 2.77 14.17 12.49
C HIS A 48 1.97 15.32 13.08
N PRO A 49 0.82 15.67 12.49
CA PRO A 49 -0.10 16.60 13.12
C PRO A 49 -0.63 16.01 14.44
N VAL A 50 -0.79 16.86 15.45
CA VAL A 50 -1.29 16.44 16.77
C VAL A 50 -2.78 16.12 16.70
N GLY A 51 -3.54 16.91 15.95
CA GLY A 51 -4.98 16.72 15.75
C GLY A 51 -5.36 16.22 14.36
N THR A 52 -6.61 16.49 13.99
CA THR A 52 -7.16 16.35 12.63
C THR A 52 -7.41 17.72 11.99
N ASP A 53 -6.71 18.76 12.45
CA ASP A 53 -6.89 20.11 11.92
C ASP A 53 -5.92 20.37 10.76
N LEU A 54 -6.42 21.02 9.71
CA LEU A 54 -5.62 21.40 8.54
C LEU A 54 -4.61 22.50 8.89
N GLY A 55 -4.84 23.26 9.97
CA GLY A 55 -3.86 24.18 10.53
C GLY A 55 -2.57 23.47 10.93
N ASP A 56 -2.67 22.42 11.74
CA ASP A 56 -1.53 21.59 12.15
C ASP A 56 -0.82 20.98 10.93
N LEU A 57 -1.60 20.51 9.96
CA LEU A 57 -1.09 19.93 8.73
C LEU A 57 -0.26 20.93 7.92
N ARG A 58 -0.73 22.17 7.77
CA ARG A 58 0.06 23.23 7.13
C ARG A 58 1.31 23.53 7.92
N GLY A 59 1.23 23.54 9.26
CA GLY A 59 2.38 23.77 10.14
C GLY A 59 3.51 22.76 9.90
N ILE A 60 3.19 21.46 9.77
CA ILE A 60 4.22 20.44 9.53
C ILE A 60 4.82 20.53 8.12
N MET A 61 4.07 21.01 7.13
CA MET A 61 4.55 21.20 5.75
C MET A 61 5.44 22.45 5.58
N LEU A 62 5.53 23.31 6.60
CA LEU A 62 6.41 24.48 6.63
C LEU A 62 7.75 24.21 7.33
N VAL A 63 7.94 23.01 7.88
CA VAL A 63 9.21 22.61 8.51
C VAL A 63 10.31 22.56 7.44
N PRO A 64 11.56 22.99 7.74
CA PRO A 64 12.63 23.04 6.72
C PRO A 64 12.93 21.71 6.04
N ASP A 65 12.69 20.59 6.71
CA ASP A 65 12.90 19.23 6.21
C ASP A 65 11.69 18.69 5.43
N ALA A 66 10.59 19.46 5.34
CA ALA A 66 9.42 19.05 4.59
C ALA A 66 9.73 19.05 3.07
N PRO A 67 9.30 18.01 2.34
CA PRO A 67 9.52 17.94 0.90
C PRO A 67 8.74 19.02 0.14
N THR A 68 9.32 19.51 -0.96
CA THR A 68 8.62 20.45 -1.84
C THR A 68 7.50 19.75 -2.64
N PRO A 69 6.45 20.45 -3.08
CA PRO A 69 5.38 19.87 -3.88
C PRO A 69 5.85 19.12 -5.12
N GLU A 70 6.95 19.56 -5.75
CA GLU A 70 7.53 18.91 -6.93
C GLU A 70 8.10 17.52 -6.59
N SER A 71 8.74 17.39 -5.44
CA SER A 71 9.31 16.11 -5.00
C SER A 71 8.23 15.06 -4.68
N LEU A 72 7.02 15.51 -4.32
CA LEU A 72 5.85 14.66 -4.09
C LEU A 72 5.22 14.11 -5.38
N LYS A 73 5.54 14.65 -6.56
CA LYS A 73 4.97 14.15 -7.84
C LYS A 73 5.34 12.70 -8.14
N LYS A 74 6.40 12.18 -7.52
CA LYS A 74 6.85 10.80 -7.72
C LYS A 74 5.82 9.78 -7.23
N CYS A 75 5.27 9.96 -6.03
CA CYS A 75 4.30 9.01 -5.48
C CYS A 75 2.98 9.02 -6.26
N ASP A 76 2.60 10.19 -6.82
CA ASP A 76 1.45 10.32 -7.70
C ASP A 76 1.65 9.54 -8.99
N ALA A 77 2.83 9.64 -9.59
CA ALA A 77 3.18 8.88 -10.79
C ALA A 77 3.18 7.37 -10.51
N ASP A 78 3.77 6.94 -9.39
CA ASP A 78 3.81 5.54 -8.99
C ASP A 78 2.39 4.97 -8.76
N PHE A 79 1.52 5.73 -8.09
CA PHE A 79 0.15 5.30 -7.83
C PHE A 79 -0.75 5.36 -9.08
N ALA A 80 -0.59 6.40 -9.92
CA ALA A 80 -1.28 6.49 -11.20
C ALA A 80 -0.87 5.33 -12.12
N LYS A 81 0.41 4.95 -12.12
CA LYS A 81 0.91 3.77 -12.84
C LYS A 81 0.22 2.50 -12.34
N ILE A 82 0.15 2.26 -11.03
CA ILE A 82 -0.59 1.12 -10.47
C ILE A 82 -2.03 1.13 -10.94
N ARG A 83 -2.74 2.25 -10.77
CA ARG A 83 -4.15 2.37 -11.16
C ARG A 83 -4.38 2.08 -12.65
N SER A 84 -3.44 2.43 -13.52
CA SER A 84 -3.52 2.13 -14.94
C SER A 84 -3.26 0.66 -15.29
N LEU A 85 -2.52 -0.07 -14.44
CA LEU A 85 -2.11 -1.45 -14.66
C LEU A 85 -3.00 -2.49 -13.97
N THR A 86 -3.69 -2.10 -12.90
CA THR A 86 -4.56 -2.97 -12.11
C THR A 86 -6.04 -2.63 -12.34
N THR A 87 -6.85 -3.65 -12.60
CA THR A 87 -8.32 -3.51 -12.61
C THR A 87 -8.92 -3.84 -11.24
N SER A 88 -8.32 -4.80 -10.53
CA SER A 88 -8.79 -5.24 -9.21
C SER A 88 -8.56 -4.17 -8.14
N GLU A 89 -9.54 -3.97 -7.27
CA GLU A 89 -9.39 -3.11 -6.10
C GLU A 89 -8.44 -3.72 -5.06
N ASP A 90 -8.48 -5.04 -4.87
CA ASP A 90 -7.63 -5.73 -3.90
C ASP A 90 -6.16 -5.67 -4.32
N GLU A 91 -5.86 -5.81 -5.62
CA GLU A 91 -4.50 -5.64 -6.14
C GLU A 91 -3.99 -4.21 -5.93
N ARG A 92 -4.85 -3.20 -6.09
CA ARG A 92 -4.49 -1.80 -5.79
C ARG A 92 -4.18 -1.58 -4.33
N ARG A 93 -4.99 -2.16 -3.43
CA ARG A 93 -4.77 -2.06 -1.98
C ARG A 93 -3.45 -2.72 -1.58
N GLN A 94 -3.15 -3.90 -2.10
CA GLN A 94 -1.90 -4.60 -1.82
C GLN A 94 -0.69 -3.91 -2.47
N ALA A 95 -0.80 -3.37 -3.68
CA ALA A 95 0.25 -2.57 -4.30
C ALA A 95 0.54 -1.27 -3.50
N ALA A 96 -0.50 -0.58 -3.04
CA ALA A 96 -0.35 0.60 -2.18
C ALA A 96 0.36 0.27 -0.86
N ARG A 97 0.03 -0.87 -0.25
CA ARG A 97 0.71 -1.40 0.94
C ARG A 97 2.20 -1.65 0.68
N GLU A 98 2.55 -2.27 -0.44
CA GLU A 98 3.94 -2.52 -0.83
C GLU A 98 4.72 -1.22 -1.08
N LEU A 99 4.09 -0.20 -1.68
CA LEU A 99 4.69 1.12 -1.85
C LEU A 99 4.99 1.80 -0.52
N VAL A 100 4.03 1.79 0.40
CA VAL A 100 4.18 2.33 1.76
C VAL A 100 5.30 1.60 2.51
N LYS A 101 5.39 0.28 2.37
CA LYS A 101 6.47 -0.52 2.96
C LYS A 101 7.85 -0.10 2.44
N ARG A 102 7.95 0.21 1.14
CA ARG A 102 9.21 0.53 0.46
C ARG A 102 9.69 1.95 0.78
N ASP A 103 8.80 2.93 0.76
CA ASP A 103 9.11 4.34 1.01
C ASP A 103 8.07 4.99 1.93
N PRO A 104 8.08 4.64 3.23
CA PRO A 104 7.06 5.13 4.16
C PRO A 104 7.16 6.64 4.39
N VAL A 105 8.35 7.22 4.28
CA VAL A 105 8.55 8.67 4.46
C VAL A 105 7.98 9.43 3.27
N GLY A 106 8.28 9.00 2.03
CA GLY A 106 7.71 9.60 0.83
C GLY A 106 6.19 9.55 0.82
N TYR A 107 5.61 8.38 1.13
CA TYR A 107 4.15 8.22 1.15
C TYR A 107 3.46 8.95 2.32
N HIS A 108 4.15 9.14 3.45
CA HIS A 108 3.65 9.97 4.55
C HIS A 108 3.44 11.42 4.08
N TRP A 109 4.46 12.00 3.46
CA TRP A 109 4.37 13.38 2.98
C TRP A 109 3.41 13.52 1.82
N CYS A 110 3.37 12.54 0.92
CA CYS A 110 2.40 12.53 -0.18
C CYS A 110 0.95 12.48 0.29
N TYR A 111 0.67 11.66 1.31
CA TYR A 111 -0.65 11.58 1.91
C TYR A 111 -1.13 12.94 2.41
N TYR A 112 -0.27 13.64 3.15
CA TYR A 112 -0.55 14.96 3.70
C TYR A 112 -0.59 16.06 2.65
N GLY A 113 0.32 16.05 1.67
CA GLY A 113 0.30 16.95 0.53
C GLY A 113 -0.99 16.82 -0.28
N LYS A 114 -1.48 15.60 -0.52
CA LYS A 114 -2.75 15.36 -1.23
C LYS A 114 -3.97 15.89 -0.49
N LEU A 115 -3.99 15.82 0.83
CA LEU A 115 -5.06 16.41 1.63
C LEU A 115 -5.10 17.93 1.51
N LEU A 116 -3.93 18.60 1.53
CA LEU A 116 -3.85 20.04 1.33
C LEU A 116 -4.23 20.44 -0.10
N GLU A 117 -3.72 19.72 -1.11
CA GLU A 117 -4.07 19.94 -2.51
C GLU A 117 -5.58 19.81 -2.74
N LEU A 118 -6.22 18.83 -2.12
CA LEU A 118 -7.66 18.65 -2.18
C LEU A 118 -8.39 19.84 -1.56
N GLU A 119 -7.99 20.27 -0.36
CA GLU A 119 -8.62 21.43 0.30
C GLU A 119 -8.52 22.70 -0.56
N GLU A 120 -7.35 22.97 -1.13
CA GLU A 120 -7.13 24.12 -2.01
C GLU A 120 -7.93 24.01 -3.30
N THR A 121 -7.98 22.83 -3.91
CA THR A 121 -8.77 22.59 -5.13
C THR A 121 -10.27 22.76 -4.87
N LEU A 122 -10.77 22.29 -3.72
CA LEU A 122 -12.17 22.43 -3.35
C LEU A 122 -12.57 23.89 -3.09
N LYS A 123 -11.64 24.73 -2.63
CA LYS A 123 -11.86 26.17 -2.45
C LYS A 123 -11.88 26.94 -3.77
N THR A 124 -10.99 26.58 -4.69
CA THR A 124 -10.77 27.31 -5.95
C THR A 124 -11.70 26.89 -7.08
N SER A 125 -12.12 25.62 -7.12
CA SER A 125 -13.06 25.12 -8.13
C SER A 125 -14.44 25.77 -7.98
N SER A 126 -15.01 26.23 -9.10
CA SER A 126 -16.32 26.89 -9.12
C SER A 126 -17.48 25.89 -9.27
N TYR A 127 -17.24 24.77 -9.96
CA TYR A 127 -18.29 23.80 -10.30
C TYR A 127 -18.36 22.65 -9.30
N ILE A 128 -19.58 22.25 -8.94
CA ILE A 128 -19.84 21.13 -8.00
C ILE A 128 -19.32 19.81 -8.58
N ASP A 129 -19.52 19.56 -9.88
CA ASP A 129 -19.09 18.31 -10.52
C ASP A 129 -17.57 18.14 -10.49
N GLU A 130 -16.82 19.24 -10.64
CA GLU A 130 -15.36 19.23 -10.52
C GLU A 130 -14.91 18.94 -9.09
N ARG A 131 -15.58 19.53 -8.09
CA ARG A 131 -15.34 19.27 -6.66
C ARG A 131 -15.57 17.81 -6.33
N GLN A 132 -16.70 17.25 -6.76
CA GLN A 132 -17.07 15.85 -6.55
C GLN A 132 -16.06 14.92 -7.20
N LYS A 133 -15.72 15.16 -8.46
CA LYS A 133 -14.72 14.37 -9.19
C LYS A 133 -13.37 14.41 -8.51
N LYS A 134 -12.87 15.59 -8.11
CA LYS A 134 -11.57 15.74 -7.45
C LYS A 134 -11.54 15.06 -6.08
N ALA A 135 -12.61 15.18 -5.30
CA ALA A 135 -12.75 14.50 -4.02
C ALA A 135 -12.66 12.98 -4.21
N ILE A 136 -13.49 12.40 -5.08
CA ILE A 136 -13.47 10.96 -5.35
C ILE A 136 -12.07 10.52 -5.80
N ASP A 137 -11.49 11.23 -6.76
CA ASP A 137 -10.17 10.89 -7.33
C ASP A 137 -9.05 10.91 -6.27
N THR A 138 -9.08 11.88 -5.36
CA THR A 138 -8.08 11.99 -4.29
C THR A 138 -8.27 10.90 -3.24
N TYR A 139 -9.51 10.55 -2.90
CA TYR A 139 -9.78 9.48 -1.93
C TYR A 139 -9.47 8.08 -2.47
N LEU A 140 -9.46 7.89 -3.79
CA LEU A 140 -8.92 6.67 -4.41
C LEU A 140 -7.42 6.47 -4.13
N PHE A 141 -6.68 7.54 -3.83
CA PHE A 141 -5.29 7.48 -3.36
C PHE A 141 -5.19 7.39 -1.83
N LEU A 142 -5.89 8.28 -1.11
CA LEU A 142 -5.73 8.41 0.34
C LEU A 142 -6.11 7.13 1.12
N VAL A 143 -7.21 6.47 0.75
CA VAL A 143 -7.72 5.32 1.51
C VAL A 143 -6.79 4.10 1.41
N PRO A 144 -6.35 3.66 0.20
CA PRO A 144 -5.39 2.56 0.10
C PRO A 144 -4.06 2.84 0.80
N VAL A 145 -3.54 4.07 0.70
CA VAL A 145 -2.28 4.46 1.38
C VAL A 145 -2.44 4.42 2.90
N ALA A 146 -3.53 4.98 3.44
CA ALA A 146 -3.82 4.94 4.87
C ALA A 146 -3.95 3.51 5.41
N ARG A 147 -4.64 2.63 4.67
CA ARG A 147 -4.71 1.20 5.01
C ARG A 147 -3.34 0.51 4.91
N GLY A 148 -2.48 0.93 3.98
CA GLY A 148 -1.09 0.49 3.90
C GLY A 148 -0.31 0.80 5.18
N PHE A 149 -0.41 2.02 5.70
CA PHE A 149 0.21 2.41 6.98
C PHE A 149 -0.35 1.63 8.17
N LEU A 150 -1.66 1.39 8.21
CA LEU A 150 -2.29 0.57 9.23
C LEU A 150 -1.81 -0.88 9.19
N ALA A 151 -1.66 -1.46 7.99
CA ALA A 151 -1.26 -2.85 7.82
C ALA A 151 0.23 -3.10 8.09
N GLU A 152 1.12 -2.21 7.63
CA GLU A 152 2.57 -2.38 7.77
C GLU A 152 3.11 -1.88 9.11
N TYR A 153 2.51 -0.83 9.67
CA TYR A 153 3.05 -0.17 10.84
C TYR A 153 2.05 0.06 11.96
N HIS A 154 0.83 -0.44 11.84
CA HIS A 154 -0.24 -0.27 12.83
C HIS A 154 -0.56 1.20 13.14
N ASP A 155 -0.31 2.11 12.19
CA ASP A 155 -0.57 3.53 12.36
C ASP A 155 -1.96 3.90 11.86
N SER A 156 -2.93 3.90 12.78
CA SER A 156 -4.33 4.23 12.48
C SER A 156 -4.58 5.72 12.23
N ARG A 157 -3.60 6.60 12.47
CA ARG A 157 -3.77 8.05 12.35
C ARG A 157 -4.17 8.46 10.94
N TYR A 158 -3.54 7.89 9.91
CA TYR A 158 -3.88 8.17 8.50
C TYR A 158 -5.31 7.74 8.16
N LEU A 159 -5.76 6.57 8.61
CA LEU A 159 -7.11 6.12 8.31
C LEU A 159 -8.16 6.99 9.01
N ARG A 160 -7.89 7.37 10.27
CA ARG A 160 -8.73 8.32 11.01
C ARG A 160 -8.80 9.67 10.31
N TRP A 161 -7.67 10.19 9.84
CA TRP A 161 -7.61 11.42 9.04
C TRP A 161 -8.47 11.31 7.78
N ALA A 162 -8.28 10.25 6.98
CA ALA A 162 -9.06 10.03 5.76
C ALA A 162 -10.57 10.04 6.07
N ILE A 163 -11.00 9.32 7.11
CA ILE A 163 -12.42 9.19 7.45
C ILE A 163 -13.02 10.51 7.97
N VAL A 164 -12.34 11.18 8.89
CA VAL A 164 -12.82 12.46 9.46
C VAL A 164 -12.91 13.52 8.36
N HIS A 165 -11.88 13.65 7.54
CA HIS A 165 -11.89 14.61 6.43
C HIS A 165 -12.90 14.23 5.36
N TYR A 166 -13.08 12.94 5.06
CA TYR A 166 -14.05 12.51 4.07
C TYR A 166 -15.46 12.86 4.48
N ARG A 167 -15.82 12.62 5.76
CA ARG A 167 -17.13 12.98 6.31
C ARG A 167 -17.39 14.48 6.23
N ARG A 168 -16.39 15.29 6.58
CA ARG A 168 -16.48 16.75 6.47
C ARG A 168 -16.66 17.17 5.02
N ILE A 169 -15.86 16.64 4.10
CA ILE A 169 -15.96 16.99 2.67
C ILE A 169 -17.28 16.51 2.08
N SER A 170 -17.78 15.33 2.48
CA SER A 170 -18.98 14.75 1.89
C SER A 170 -20.25 15.55 2.20
N GLU A 171 -20.33 16.11 3.41
CA GLU A 171 -21.44 16.97 3.79
C GLU A 171 -21.49 18.23 2.91
N TRP A 172 -20.32 18.78 2.55
CA TRP A 172 -20.21 20.00 1.76
C TRP A 172 -20.28 19.78 0.24
N VAL A 173 -19.73 18.67 -0.26
CA VAL A 173 -19.55 18.41 -1.70
C VAL A 173 -20.66 17.53 -2.29
N PHE A 174 -21.19 16.59 -1.51
CA PHE A 174 -22.28 15.70 -1.95
C PHE A 174 -23.64 16.06 -1.33
N PHE A 175 -23.69 17.05 -0.44
CA PHE A 175 -24.90 17.43 0.32
C PHE A 175 -25.53 16.23 1.05
N ARG A 176 -24.70 15.25 1.43
CA ARG A 176 -25.11 14.02 2.10
C ARG A 176 -24.18 13.74 3.27
N ARG A 177 -24.76 13.43 4.42
CA ARG A 177 -24.02 12.89 5.54
C ARG A 177 -23.69 11.44 5.24
N MET A 178 -22.40 11.15 5.10
CA MET A 178 -21.92 9.78 4.95
C MET A 178 -21.86 9.12 6.33
N ASP A 179 -22.74 8.15 6.52
CA ASP A 179 -22.63 7.21 7.62
C ASP A 179 -21.63 6.12 7.25
N LEU A 180 -20.72 5.83 8.16
CA LEU A 180 -19.75 4.76 7.96
C LEU A 180 -20.50 3.43 8.02
N SER A 181 -20.26 2.57 7.04
CA SER A 181 -20.68 1.16 7.13
C SER A 181 -20.16 0.56 8.44
N PRO A 182 -20.91 -0.36 9.09
CA PRO A 182 -20.43 -1.10 10.27
C PRO A 182 -19.04 -1.72 10.06
N GLU A 183 -18.72 -2.15 8.84
CA GLU A 183 -17.41 -2.68 8.45
C GLU A 183 -16.31 -1.60 8.50
N GLY A 184 -16.59 -0.39 8.03
CA GLY A 184 -15.65 0.74 8.09
C GLY A 184 -15.39 1.19 9.53
N THR A 185 -16.40 1.10 10.40
CA THR A 185 -16.21 1.35 11.84
C THR A 185 -15.47 0.23 12.55
N SER A 186 -15.65 -1.03 12.15
CA SER A 186 -14.92 -2.15 12.76
C SER A 186 -13.44 -2.14 12.38
N GLU A 187 -13.08 -1.69 11.18
CA GLU A 187 -11.68 -1.44 10.80
C GLU A 187 -11.01 -0.37 11.66
N LEU A 188 -11.75 0.66 12.07
CA LEU A 188 -11.25 1.71 12.98
C LEU A 188 -11.13 1.23 14.43
N VAL A 189 -12.00 0.32 14.86
CA VAL A 189 -12.08 -0.19 16.24
C VAL A 189 -11.23 -1.45 16.42
N GLN A 190 -10.78 -2.13 15.35
CA GLN A 190 -9.72 -3.14 15.38
C GLN A 190 -8.34 -2.50 15.67
N VAL A 191 -8.29 -1.68 16.72
CA VAL A 191 -7.07 -1.39 17.45
C VAL A 191 -6.67 -2.69 18.13
N ALA A 192 -5.63 -3.32 17.58
CA ALA A 192 -4.98 -4.52 18.09
C ALA A 192 -5.90 -5.74 18.19
N ASN A 193 -5.69 -6.71 17.31
CA ASN A 193 -5.83 -8.10 17.75
C ASN A 193 -4.68 -8.36 18.75
N PRO A 194 -4.92 -8.35 20.08
CA PRO A 194 -3.83 -8.50 21.04
C PRO A 194 -3.24 -9.91 21.04
N PHE A 195 -3.89 -10.85 20.34
CA PHE A 195 -3.52 -12.27 20.31
C PHE A 195 -2.64 -12.68 19.14
N GLY A 196 -2.15 -11.73 18.33
CA GLY A 196 -0.95 -11.95 17.51
C GLY A 196 -0.91 -13.31 16.80
N LEU A 197 -2.01 -13.74 16.17
CA LEU A 197 -1.92 -14.78 15.15
C LEU A 197 -1.37 -14.05 13.92
N TRP A 198 -0.06 -13.80 13.96
CA TRP A 198 0.74 -13.39 12.83
C TRP A 198 0.49 -14.44 11.75
N ARG A 199 -0.42 -14.14 10.82
CA ARG A 199 -0.53 -14.96 9.61
C ARG A 199 0.76 -14.72 8.87
N ASP A 200 1.58 -15.76 8.79
CA ASP A 200 2.77 -15.72 7.95
C ASP A 200 2.33 -15.27 6.56
N PRO A 201 2.96 -14.21 5.99
CA PRO A 201 2.60 -13.75 4.68
C PRO A 201 2.82 -14.91 3.71
N THR A 202 1.75 -15.40 3.10
CA THR A 202 1.86 -16.35 2.00
C THR A 202 2.79 -15.70 0.97
N PRO A 203 3.86 -16.38 0.52
CA PRO A 203 4.80 -15.82 -0.44
C PRO A 203 4.11 -15.64 -1.79
N GLN A 204 3.43 -14.52 -1.95
CA GLN A 204 2.96 -14.04 -3.23
C GLN A 204 4.09 -13.23 -3.84
N THR A 205 4.33 -13.42 -5.14
CA THR A 205 5.16 -12.49 -5.92
C THR A 205 4.64 -11.08 -5.69
N THR A 206 5.54 -10.13 -5.41
CA THR A 206 5.09 -8.78 -5.03
C THR A 206 4.31 -8.19 -6.20
N ILE A 207 3.20 -7.51 -5.90
CA ILE A 207 2.36 -6.93 -6.96
C ILE A 207 3.17 -5.89 -7.74
N LEU A 208 4.07 -5.18 -7.06
CA LEU A 208 4.95 -4.22 -7.72
C LEU A 208 5.92 -4.87 -8.73
N GLU A 209 6.36 -6.11 -8.49
CA GLU A 209 7.14 -6.90 -9.46
C GLU A 209 6.28 -7.36 -10.64
N LYS A 210 5.06 -7.86 -10.37
CA LYS A 210 4.11 -8.30 -11.40
C LYS A 210 3.91 -7.22 -12.47
N TYR A 211 3.92 -5.95 -12.08
CA TYR A 211 3.73 -4.80 -12.97
C TYR A 211 5.01 -4.06 -13.37
N GLY A 212 6.19 -4.58 -13.02
CA GLY A 212 7.48 -3.96 -13.37
C GLY A 212 7.64 -2.54 -12.84
N ILE A 213 7.03 -2.22 -11.70
CA ILE A 213 7.19 -0.94 -11.01
C ILE A 213 8.50 -0.95 -10.24
N VAL A 214 8.85 -2.10 -9.66
CA VAL A 214 10.13 -2.33 -8.99
C VAL A 214 10.85 -3.45 -9.70
N LYS A 215 12.07 -3.17 -10.17
CA LYS A 215 13.00 -4.22 -10.56
C LYS A 215 13.68 -4.67 -9.27
N LEU A 216 13.40 -5.89 -8.82
CA LEU A 216 14.28 -6.51 -7.82
C LEU A 216 15.67 -6.58 -8.43
N SER A 217 16.64 -5.94 -7.79
CA SER A 217 18.05 -6.23 -8.06
C SER A 217 18.28 -7.68 -7.65
N THR A 218 18.41 -8.56 -8.64
CA THR A 218 18.61 -10.01 -8.51
C THR A 218 19.82 -10.39 -7.63
N ASP A 219 20.66 -9.41 -7.30
CA ASP A 219 21.89 -9.57 -6.53
C ASP A 219 21.66 -9.88 -5.03
N ALA A 220 20.46 -9.65 -4.48
CA ALA A 220 20.17 -9.91 -3.06
C ALA A 220 19.67 -11.33 -2.75
N VAL A 221 19.26 -12.11 -3.76
CA VAL A 221 18.70 -13.46 -3.56
C VAL A 221 19.77 -14.56 -3.62
N ALA A 222 20.98 -14.26 -4.09
CA ALA A 222 22.09 -15.22 -4.15
C ALA A 222 22.74 -15.54 -2.78
N GLY A 223 22.34 -14.87 -1.68
CA GLY A 223 22.89 -15.07 -0.34
C GLY A 223 22.11 -16.05 0.55
N ALA A 224 20.90 -16.45 0.15
CA ALA A 224 20.13 -17.46 0.86
C ALA A 224 20.42 -18.84 0.26
N GLU A 225 21.63 -19.34 0.46
CA GLU A 225 21.91 -20.77 0.31
C GLU A 225 21.02 -21.54 1.30
N VAL A 226 19.87 -21.97 0.79
CA VAL A 226 19.10 -23.07 1.36
C VAL A 226 20.06 -24.25 1.40
N LYS A 227 20.61 -24.49 2.59
CA LYS A 227 21.37 -25.69 2.94
C LYS A 227 20.42 -26.87 2.74
N LYS A 228 20.43 -27.39 1.51
CA LYS A 228 19.64 -28.53 1.06
C LYS A 228 20.21 -29.76 1.78
N ILE A 229 19.61 -30.08 2.93
CA ILE A 229 19.88 -31.32 3.64
C ILE A 229 19.27 -32.44 2.77
N PHE A 230 20.17 -33.11 2.04
CA PHE A 230 20.14 -34.51 1.57
C PHE A 230 19.31 -35.40 2.53
N SER A 231 18.50 -36.41 2.18
CA SER A 231 18.22 -37.19 0.97
C SER A 231 17.09 -38.17 1.37
N GLU A 232 16.24 -38.64 0.46
CA GLU A 232 16.27 -40.04 0.00
C GLU A 232 15.47 -40.21 -1.30
N PRO A 233 15.87 -41.14 -2.19
CA PRO A 233 15.14 -41.47 -3.41
C PRO A 233 14.22 -42.68 -3.18
N ILE A 234 12.95 -42.59 -3.57
CA ILE A 234 12.12 -43.78 -3.78
C ILE A 234 11.77 -43.89 -5.26
N SER A 235 12.15 -45.07 -5.74
CA SER A 235 12.14 -45.62 -7.09
C SER A 235 10.79 -45.60 -7.80
N ASP A 236 10.90 -45.52 -9.13
CA ASP A 236 9.87 -45.69 -10.15
C ASP A 236 8.99 -46.94 -9.98
N SER A 237 7.71 -46.82 -10.36
CA SER A 237 6.99 -47.93 -11.00
C SER A 237 5.87 -47.42 -11.93
N ALA A 238 6.19 -47.49 -13.22
CA ALA A 238 5.39 -47.95 -14.37
C ALA A 238 3.90 -47.56 -14.55
N SER A 239 3.66 -46.90 -15.70
CA SER A 239 2.83 -47.39 -16.83
C SER A 239 1.30 -47.49 -16.66
N ALA A 240 0.55 -46.65 -17.40
CA ALA A 240 -0.20 -47.07 -18.60
C ALA A 240 -1.19 -45.99 -19.12
N GLU A 241 -1.02 -45.69 -20.41
CA GLU A 241 -1.98 -45.30 -21.46
C GLU A 241 -2.97 -44.11 -21.39
N PRO A 242 -3.25 -43.49 -22.57
CA PRO A 242 -4.14 -42.36 -22.73
C PRO A 242 -5.55 -42.77 -23.15
N ALA A 243 -6.58 -42.04 -22.69
CA ALA A 243 -7.92 -42.12 -23.23
C ALA A 243 -8.38 -40.75 -23.76
N THR A 244 -8.60 -40.77 -25.07
CA THR A 244 -9.23 -39.77 -25.94
C THR A 244 -10.72 -39.60 -25.62
N ALA A 245 -11.29 -38.50 -26.14
CA ALA A 245 -12.72 -38.18 -26.33
C ALA A 245 -13.35 -37.38 -25.16
N THR A 246 -14.24 -36.40 -25.35
CA THR A 246 -15.13 -36.08 -26.48
C THR A 246 -15.57 -34.62 -26.34
N ALA A 247 -15.89 -33.99 -27.47
CA ALA A 247 -16.54 -32.68 -27.56
C ALA A 247 -18.01 -32.70 -27.09
N ALA A 248 -18.47 -31.60 -26.49
CA ALA A 248 -19.86 -31.13 -26.42
C ALA A 248 -19.77 -29.61 -26.17
N ILE A 249 -19.91 -28.73 -27.17
CA ILE A 249 -21.16 -28.25 -27.77
C ILE A 249 -22.26 -28.07 -26.72
N ILE A 250 -22.36 -26.87 -26.17
CA ILE A 250 -23.62 -26.31 -25.68
C ILE A 250 -23.82 -24.98 -26.40
N GLU A 251 -24.63 -25.03 -27.45
CA GLU A 251 -25.39 -23.90 -27.95
C GLU A 251 -26.38 -23.47 -26.86
N THR A 252 -26.47 -22.16 -26.57
CA THR A 252 -27.68 -21.60 -25.97
C THR A 252 -27.97 -20.27 -26.65
N THR A 253 -28.71 -20.40 -27.75
CA THR A 253 -29.94 -19.67 -28.08
C THR A 253 -30.07 -18.24 -27.57
N THR A 254 -29.84 -17.33 -28.51
CA THR A 254 -30.42 -15.99 -28.60
C THR A 254 -31.96 -16.04 -28.59
N ALA A 255 -32.60 -15.16 -27.82
CA ALA A 255 -33.90 -14.59 -28.20
C ALA A 255 -34.05 -13.15 -27.69
N PRO A 256 -34.84 -12.30 -28.39
CA PRO A 256 -34.69 -10.85 -28.40
C PRO A 256 -35.84 -10.12 -27.67
N GLN A 257 -35.73 -8.78 -27.68
CA GLN A 257 -36.76 -7.75 -27.43
C GLN A 257 -36.92 -7.23 -25.99
N ALA A 258 -36.70 -5.93 -25.82
CA ALA A 258 -37.81 -4.98 -25.83
C ALA A 258 -37.29 -3.55 -26.00
N GLU A 259 -37.62 -3.00 -27.17
CA GLU A 259 -37.64 -1.59 -27.51
C GLU A 259 -38.54 -0.81 -26.53
N ARG A 260 -37.99 0.21 -25.86
CA ARG A 260 -38.80 1.25 -25.20
C ARG A 260 -38.38 2.62 -25.75
N VAL A 261 -39.32 3.16 -26.51
CA VAL A 261 -39.44 4.51 -27.04
C VAL A 261 -39.22 5.57 -25.96
N PRO A 262 -38.63 6.74 -26.30
CA PRO A 262 -38.36 7.83 -25.38
C PRO A 262 -39.64 8.56 -24.95
N ALA A 263 -39.76 8.86 -23.65
CA ALA A 263 -40.73 9.83 -23.16
C ALA A 263 -40.10 11.22 -23.17
N SER A 264 -40.71 12.06 -23.98
CA SER A 264 -40.60 13.51 -24.12
C SER A 264 -40.56 14.28 -22.79
N GLU A 265 -39.78 15.37 -22.83
CA GLU A 265 -39.73 16.49 -21.87
C GLU A 265 -41.11 17.02 -21.46
N PRO A 266 -41.17 17.78 -20.35
CA PRO A 266 -41.35 19.22 -20.59
C PRO A 266 -40.27 20.09 -19.95
N ALA A 267 -39.80 21.06 -20.73
CA ALA A 267 -39.00 22.19 -20.33
C ALA A 267 -39.72 23.00 -19.23
N VAL A 268 -39.10 23.07 -18.05
CA VAL A 268 -39.45 24.08 -17.04
C VAL A 268 -38.47 25.24 -17.21
N SER A 269 -38.94 26.24 -17.95
CA SER A 269 -38.40 27.59 -17.95
C SER A 269 -38.67 28.21 -16.58
N ALA A 270 -37.62 28.45 -15.81
CA ALA A 270 -37.66 29.31 -14.64
C ALA A 270 -36.44 30.23 -14.68
N SER A 271 -36.64 31.39 -15.32
CA SER A 271 -35.85 32.59 -15.07
C SER A 271 -35.95 32.92 -13.58
N ALA A 272 -34.89 32.63 -12.82
CA ALA A 272 -34.70 33.21 -11.50
C ALA A 272 -33.81 34.44 -11.66
N GLU A 273 -34.38 35.61 -11.37
CA GLU A 273 -33.68 36.88 -11.24
C GLU A 273 -32.52 36.77 -10.23
N PRO A 274 -31.37 37.42 -10.48
CA PRO A 274 -30.34 37.54 -9.47
C PRO A 274 -30.78 38.54 -8.40
N VAL A 275 -31.21 38.03 -7.25
CA VAL A 275 -31.34 38.82 -6.01
C VAL A 275 -29.93 39.22 -5.58
N ALA A 276 -29.66 40.52 -5.62
CA ALA A 276 -28.41 41.10 -5.14
C ALA A 276 -28.21 40.79 -3.64
N PRO A 277 -27.01 40.38 -3.20
CA PRO A 277 -26.75 40.20 -1.77
C PRO A 277 -26.75 41.56 -1.06
N GLU A 278 -27.71 41.74 -0.15
CA GLU A 278 -27.71 42.82 0.84
C GLU A 278 -26.38 42.82 1.61
N TRP A 279 -25.76 44.00 1.63
CA TRP A 279 -24.58 44.29 2.42
C TRP A 279 -24.92 44.23 3.91
N PHE A 280 -24.29 43.33 4.65
CA PHE A 280 -24.28 43.39 6.11
C PHE A 280 -23.34 44.52 6.58
N PRO A 281 -23.77 45.40 7.50
CA PRO A 281 -22.90 46.41 8.08
C PRO A 281 -21.88 45.75 9.03
N ALA A 282 -20.66 46.30 8.99
CA ALA A 282 -19.54 45.92 9.82
C ALA A 282 -19.88 46.00 11.32
N ILE A 283 -19.62 44.93 12.05
CA ILE A 283 -19.66 44.91 13.51
C ILE A 283 -18.31 45.45 13.99
N GLU A 284 -18.30 46.68 14.50
CA GLU A 284 -17.18 47.22 15.26
C GLU A 284 -17.04 46.46 16.58
N ALA A 285 -15.86 45.89 16.83
CA ALA A 285 -15.52 45.30 18.12
C ALA A 285 -15.14 46.39 19.13
N PRO A 286 -15.53 46.26 20.41
CA PRO A 286 -15.11 47.20 21.44
C PRO A 286 -13.64 46.97 21.81
N VAL A 287 -12.88 48.06 21.79
CA VAL A 287 -11.54 48.15 22.36
C VAL A 287 -11.63 48.00 23.88
N GLN A 288 -10.87 47.07 24.45
CA GLN A 288 -10.44 47.09 25.85
C GLN A 288 -8.92 47.12 25.90
#